data_AF-A0A378KL76-F1
#
_entry.id   AF-A0A378KL76-F1
#
_cell.length_a   1.000
_cell.length_b   1.000
_cell.length_c   1.000
_cell.angle_alpha   90.00
_cell.angle_beta   90.00
_cell.angle_gamma   90.00
#
_symmetry.space_group_name_H-M   'P 1'
#
loop_
_entity.id
_entity.type
_entity.pdbx_description
1 polymer ?
#
loop_
_entity_poly.entity_id
_entity_poly.type
_entity_poly.pdbx_seq_one_letter_code
_entity_poly.pdbx_strand_id
1 'polypeptide(L)'
;MHNVYDTQESQSKVNEILSAVSFHGNELSYGERIAEISSRLLGTAYQAHTLIGSSSLQERLVTNPSTVDCFTFIDYVRSMAHASSWQTYVSELVKTRYTNGMIDFTGRKHFFTDWAVTSPQNAQDVTQDISP
;
A
#
# COMPACT_ATOMS: atom_id res chain seq x y z
N MET A 1 8.91 -10.12 15.86
CA MET A 1 8.36 -9.06 16.75
C MET A 1 8.19 -7.81 15.92
N HIS A 2 7.00 -7.20 15.99
CA HIS A 2 6.43 -6.27 15.02
C HIS A 2 7.17 -4.91 14.97
N ASN A 3 7.86 -4.63 13.85
CA ASN A 3 8.39 -3.31 13.49
C ASN A 3 7.35 -2.49 12.68
N VAL A 4 6.07 -2.61 13.04
CA VAL A 4 4.99 -1.82 12.45
C VAL A 4 4.88 -0.54 13.27
N TYR A 5 4.98 0.60 12.60
CA TYR A 5 4.69 1.90 13.17
C TYR A 5 3.30 2.32 12.68
N ASP A 6 2.32 2.03 13.53
CA ASP A 6 0.92 2.32 13.31
C ASP A 6 0.30 2.88 14.58
N THR A 7 -0.81 3.59 14.40
CA THR A 7 -1.66 4.02 15.50
C THR A 7 -2.91 3.17 15.53
N GLN A 8 -3.59 3.11 16.68
CA GLN A 8 -4.92 2.50 16.77
C GLN A 8 -5.89 3.15 15.76
N GLU A 9 -5.73 4.45 15.48
CA GLU A 9 -6.48 5.17 14.46
C GLU A 9 -6.18 4.64 13.04
N SER A 10 -4.91 4.39 12.71
CA SER A 10 -4.51 3.77 11.44
C SER A 10 -5.20 2.41 11.25
N GLN A 11 -5.19 1.57 12.28
CA GLN A 11 -5.84 0.27 12.22
C GLN A 11 -7.36 0.37 12.06
N SER A 12 -8.00 1.26 12.83
CA SER A 12 -9.43 1.52 12.70
C SER A 12 -9.82 1.99 11.30
N LYS A 13 -9.06 2.94 10.72
CA LYS A 13 -9.34 3.46 9.38
C LYS A 13 -9.18 2.40 8.30
N VAL A 14 -8.15 1.56 8.37
CA VAL A 14 -7.99 0.43 7.44
C VAL A 14 -9.15 -0.56 7.58
N ASN A 15 -9.51 -0.92 8.82
CA ASN A 15 -10.62 -1.85 9.04
C ASN A 15 -11.94 -1.29 8.52
N GLU A 16 -12.22 0.01 8.72
CA GLU A 16 -13.40 0.67 8.18
C GLU A 16 -13.47 0.53 6.65
N ILE A 17 -12.36 0.84 5.95
CA ILE A 17 -12.28 0.72 4.49
C ILE A 17 -12.48 -0.74 4.06
N LEU A 18 -11.78 -1.69 4.70
CA LEU A 18 -11.87 -3.11 4.37
C LEU A 18 -13.28 -3.67 4.61
N SER A 19 -13.94 -3.29 5.70
CA SER A 19 -15.32 -3.70 6.00
C SER A 19 -16.30 -3.18 4.94
N ALA A 20 -16.13 -1.94 4.48
CA ALA A 20 -17.01 -1.39 3.47
C ALA A 20 -16.86 -2.05 2.10
N VAL A 21 -15.63 -2.40 1.70
CA VAL A 21 -15.38 -3.16 0.48
C VAL A 21 -15.90 -4.59 0.59
N SER A 22 -15.79 -5.20 1.78
CA SER A 22 -16.26 -6.56 2.04
C SER A 22 -17.79 -6.69 2.04
N PHE A 23 -18.52 -5.59 2.22
CA PHE A 23 -19.99 -5.57 2.11
C PHE A 23 -20.48 -6.01 0.72
N HIS A 24 -19.65 -5.82 -0.31
CA HIS A 24 -19.90 -6.29 -1.68
C HIS A 24 -19.48 -7.76 -1.92
N GLY A 25 -18.96 -8.47 -0.91
CA GLY A 25 -18.56 -9.87 -1.02
C GLY A 25 -17.47 -10.12 -2.09
N ASN A 26 -17.56 -11.28 -2.77
CA ASN A 26 -16.70 -11.65 -3.91
C ASN A 26 -17.17 -11.03 -5.25
N GLU A 27 -18.11 -10.08 -5.24
CA GLU A 27 -18.70 -9.56 -6.48
C GLU A 27 -17.80 -8.54 -7.18
N LEU A 28 -16.92 -7.86 -6.44
CA LEU A 28 -16.01 -6.86 -7.03
C LEU A 28 -14.81 -7.53 -7.68
N SER A 29 -14.57 -7.19 -8.95
CA SER A 29 -13.29 -7.43 -9.61
C SER A 29 -12.17 -6.66 -8.89
N TYR A 30 -10.91 -7.06 -9.14
CA TYR A 30 -9.76 -6.37 -8.57
C TYR A 30 -9.72 -4.86 -8.88
N GLY A 31 -10.08 -4.48 -10.11
CA GLY A 31 -10.16 -3.08 -10.53
C GLY A 31 -11.24 -2.31 -9.79
N GLU A 32 -12.42 -2.91 -9.58
CA GLU A 32 -13.51 -2.29 -8.81
C GLU A 32 -13.13 -2.14 -7.32
N ARG A 33 -12.41 -3.11 -6.74
CA ARG A 33 -11.87 -2.96 -5.37
C ARG A 33 -10.90 -1.78 -5.28
N ILE A 34 -10.00 -1.62 -6.25
CA ILE A 34 -9.09 -0.46 -6.33
C ILE A 34 -9.89 0.85 -6.38
N ALA A 35 -10.91 0.92 -7.25
CA ALA A 35 -11.74 2.12 -7.41
C ALA A 35 -12.47 2.48 -6.11
N GLU A 36 -13.10 1.50 -5.46
CA GLU A 36 -13.81 1.69 -4.19
C GLU A 36 -12.86 2.16 -3.08
N ILE A 37 -11.72 1.48 -2.91
CA ILE A 37 -10.73 1.82 -1.87
C ILE A 37 -10.14 3.20 -2.10
N SER A 38 -9.73 3.51 -3.33
CA SER A 38 -9.12 4.80 -3.67
C SER A 38 -10.10 5.97 -3.49
N SER A 39 -11.40 5.76 -3.78
CA SER A 39 -12.43 6.78 -3.56
C SER A 39 -12.58 7.17 -2.09
N ARG A 40 -12.39 6.23 -1.16
CA ARG A 40 -12.48 6.45 0.29
C ARG A 40 -11.31 7.24 0.86
N LEU A 41 -10.25 7.40 0.08
CA LEU A 41 -9.09 8.22 0.44
C LEU A 41 -9.17 9.64 -0.15
N LEU A 42 -10.24 9.98 -0.89
CA LEU A 42 -10.47 11.36 -1.35
C LEU A 42 -10.55 12.32 -0.16
N GLY A 43 -9.90 13.49 -0.30
CA GLY A 43 -9.80 14.47 0.78
C GLY A 43 -8.76 14.15 1.87
N THR A 44 -8.08 13.01 1.80
CA THR A 44 -6.95 12.70 2.70
C THR A 44 -5.84 13.73 2.50
N ALA A 45 -5.31 14.26 3.60
CA ALA A 45 -4.28 15.29 3.55
C ALA A 45 -3.00 14.77 2.89
N TYR A 46 -2.39 15.62 2.07
CA TYR A 46 -1.09 15.34 1.48
C TYR A 46 0.04 15.69 2.47
N GLN A 47 0.99 14.78 2.65
CA GLN A 47 2.20 15.01 3.44
C GLN A 47 3.38 14.34 2.78
N ALA A 48 4.47 15.07 2.56
CA ALA A 48 5.73 14.48 2.09
C ALA A 48 6.47 13.75 3.22
N HIS A 49 7.33 12.79 2.84
CA HIS A 49 8.21 12.05 3.77
C HIS A 49 7.44 11.27 4.86
N THR A 50 6.37 10.57 4.46
CA THR A 50 5.53 9.81 5.40
C THR A 50 6.16 8.53 5.93
N LEU A 51 7.24 8.04 5.32
CA LEU A 51 7.91 6.79 5.68
C LEU A 51 9.16 7.01 6.55
N ILE A 52 9.45 6.04 7.42
CA ILE A 52 10.61 6.06 8.32
C ILE A 52 11.67 5.07 7.83
N GLY A 53 12.88 5.60 7.62
CA GLY A 53 14.09 4.82 7.36
C GLY A 53 14.98 5.47 6.29
N SER A 54 16.27 5.28 6.45
CA SER A 54 17.32 5.80 5.56
C SER A 54 18.55 4.88 5.59
N SER A 55 19.61 5.24 4.87
CA SER A 55 20.90 4.55 4.97
C SER A 55 21.51 4.57 6.39
N SER A 56 21.11 5.52 7.23
CA SER A 56 21.59 5.68 8.61
C SER A 56 20.50 5.52 9.68
N LEU A 57 19.25 5.26 9.29
CA LEU A 57 18.11 5.12 10.21
C LEU A 57 17.40 3.80 9.92
N GLN A 58 17.23 2.99 10.95
CA GLN A 58 16.52 1.71 10.86
C GLN A 58 15.13 1.90 10.22
N GLU A 59 14.89 1.13 9.17
CA GLU A 59 13.62 1.07 8.46
C GLU A 59 12.49 0.55 9.38
N ARG A 60 11.30 1.14 9.26
CA ARG A 60 10.08 0.68 9.93
C ARG A 60 8.93 0.62 8.93
N LEU A 61 8.04 -0.35 9.12
CA LEU A 61 6.82 -0.44 8.32
C LEU A 61 5.83 0.60 8.81
N VAL A 62 5.72 1.73 8.12
CA VAL A 62 4.76 2.80 8.47
C VAL A 62 3.42 2.59 7.77
N THR A 63 2.33 2.63 8.54
CA THR A 63 0.96 2.65 8.01
C THR A 63 0.16 3.79 8.64
N ASN A 64 -0.14 4.80 7.84
CA ASN A 64 -0.93 5.97 8.24
C ASN A 64 -1.81 6.44 7.07
N PRO A 65 -2.99 5.84 6.86
CA PRO A 65 -3.90 6.26 5.80
C PRO A 65 -4.60 7.61 6.09
N SER A 66 -4.30 8.29 7.19
CA SER A 66 -4.83 9.64 7.49
C SER A 66 -4.02 10.75 6.82
N THR A 67 -2.80 10.46 6.36
CA THR A 67 -1.95 11.38 5.60
C THR A 67 -1.14 10.60 4.57
N VAL A 68 -1.12 11.04 3.32
CA VAL A 68 -0.45 10.28 2.24
C VAL A 68 0.47 11.17 1.40
N ASP A 69 1.47 10.55 0.78
CA ASP A 69 2.09 11.07 -0.44
C ASP A 69 1.69 10.17 -1.62
N CYS A 70 2.22 10.45 -2.81
CA CYS A 70 1.86 9.71 -4.02
C CYS A 70 2.22 8.21 -3.94
N PHE A 71 3.35 7.85 -3.32
CA PHE A 71 3.78 6.45 -3.17
C PHE A 71 2.93 5.75 -2.12
N THR A 72 2.79 6.40 -0.97
CA THR A 72 2.09 5.86 0.18
C THR A 72 0.61 5.63 -0.12
N PHE A 73 -0.01 6.53 -0.90
CA PHE A 73 -1.36 6.33 -1.44
C PHE A 73 -1.50 5.04 -2.25
N ILE A 74 -0.67 4.83 -3.28
CA ILE A 74 -0.79 3.64 -4.13
C ILE A 74 -0.43 2.36 -3.38
N ASP A 75 0.56 2.42 -2.48
CA ASP A 75 0.93 1.30 -1.60
C ASP A 75 -0.29 0.85 -0.79
N TYR A 76 -0.97 1.79 -0.12
CA TYR A 76 -2.12 1.50 0.74
C TYR A 76 -3.31 0.98 -0.06
N VAL A 77 -3.63 1.61 -1.21
CA VAL A 77 -4.72 1.15 -2.09
C VAL A 77 -4.48 -0.27 -2.57
N ARG A 78 -3.29 -0.57 -3.11
CA ARG A 78 -2.94 -1.91 -3.58
C ARG A 78 -3.01 -2.92 -2.44
N SER A 79 -2.41 -2.59 -1.29
CA SER A 79 -2.35 -3.51 -0.15
C SER A 79 -3.73 -3.84 0.40
N MET A 80 -4.62 -2.85 0.52
CA MET A 80 -6.01 -3.06 0.90
C MET A 80 -6.79 -3.85 -0.16
N ALA A 81 -6.51 -3.64 -1.45
CA ALA A 81 -7.15 -4.36 -2.54
C ALA A 81 -6.79 -5.87 -2.59
N HIS A 82 -5.73 -6.29 -1.89
CA HIS A 82 -5.35 -7.70 -1.71
C HIS A 82 -5.67 -8.25 -0.32
N ALA A 83 -6.21 -7.43 0.59
CA ALA A 83 -6.45 -7.79 1.97
C ALA A 83 -7.94 -7.97 2.30
N SER A 84 -8.23 -8.68 3.38
CA SER A 84 -9.56 -8.85 3.97
C SER A 84 -9.59 -8.58 5.48
N SER A 85 -8.43 -8.27 6.07
CA SER A 85 -8.26 -7.97 7.48
C SER A 85 -7.03 -7.08 7.68
N TRP A 86 -6.89 -6.47 8.86
CA TRP A 86 -5.68 -5.76 9.24
C TRP A 86 -4.40 -6.60 9.07
N GLN A 87 -4.42 -7.85 9.52
CA GLN A 87 -3.25 -8.74 9.48
C GLN A 87 -2.85 -9.07 8.04
N THR A 88 -3.81 -9.33 7.17
CA THR A 88 -3.55 -9.57 5.75
C THR A 88 -3.09 -8.28 5.06
N TYR A 89 -3.67 -7.13 5.41
CA TYR A 89 -3.22 -5.81 4.93
C TYR A 89 -1.76 -5.54 5.27
N VAL A 90 -1.33 -5.78 6.52
CA VAL A 90 0.07 -5.57 6.93
C VAL A 90 1.01 -6.46 6.12
N SER A 91 0.64 -7.73 5.88
CA SER A 91 1.40 -8.66 5.04
C SER A 91 1.49 -8.17 3.58
N GLU A 92 0.37 -7.75 3.01
CA GLU A 92 0.31 -7.23 1.63
C GLU A 92 1.04 -5.89 1.48
N LEU A 93 1.08 -5.06 2.53
CA LEU A 93 1.86 -3.83 2.55
C LEU A 93 3.35 -4.10 2.51
N VAL A 94 3.82 -5.12 3.26
CA VAL A 94 5.22 -5.53 3.20
C VAL A 94 5.58 -6.01 1.79
N LYS A 95 4.75 -6.87 1.18
CA LYS A 95 4.97 -7.36 -0.19
C LYS A 95 4.92 -6.25 -1.25
N THR A 96 4.02 -5.30 -1.06
CA THR A 96 3.84 -4.16 -1.98
C THR A 96 5.06 -3.26 -1.91
N ARG A 97 5.50 -2.88 -0.71
CA ARG A 97 6.52 -1.86 -0.50
C ARG A 97 7.96 -2.37 -0.54
N TYR A 98 8.19 -3.62 -0.15
CA TYR A 98 9.54 -4.17 0.00
C TYR A 98 9.77 -5.39 -0.87
N THR A 99 11.00 -5.51 -1.35
CA THR A 99 11.52 -6.72 -1.99
C THR A 99 11.82 -7.79 -0.95
N ASN A 100 11.72 -9.06 -1.36
CA ASN A 100 12.01 -10.23 -0.51
C ASN A 100 11.22 -10.31 0.82
N GLY A 101 10.20 -9.47 1.00
CA GLY A 101 9.42 -9.39 2.24
C GLY A 101 10.19 -8.84 3.44
N MET A 102 11.35 -8.20 3.24
CA MET A 102 12.20 -7.67 4.31
C MET A 102 11.98 -6.17 4.50
N ILE A 103 11.67 -5.75 5.74
CA ILE A 103 11.51 -4.34 6.10
C ILE A 103 12.90 -3.72 6.26
N ASP A 104 13.51 -3.36 5.14
CA ASP A 104 14.82 -2.74 5.08
C ASP A 104 14.86 -1.59 4.06
N PHE A 105 15.69 -0.58 4.33
CA PHE A 105 15.74 0.62 3.49
C PHE A 105 16.23 0.30 2.08
N THR A 106 17.14 -0.64 1.91
CA THR A 106 17.71 -1.03 0.61
C THR A 106 16.75 -1.82 -0.28
N GLY A 107 15.80 -2.50 0.33
CA GLY A 107 14.83 -3.38 -0.27
C GLY A 107 13.48 -2.70 -0.46
N ARG A 108 13.27 -1.49 0.08
CA ARG A 108 12.10 -0.67 -0.24
C ARG A 108 12.12 -0.29 -1.72
N LYS A 109 10.98 -0.42 -2.38
CA LYS A 109 10.77 0.05 -3.75
C LYS A 109 10.70 1.59 -3.73
N HIS A 110 11.80 2.26 -4.08
CA HIS A 110 11.89 3.73 -4.03
C HIS A 110 11.43 4.40 -5.32
N PHE A 111 11.35 3.65 -6.42
CA PHE A 111 11.00 4.17 -7.73
C PHE A 111 9.72 3.52 -8.27
N PHE A 112 8.89 4.28 -8.99
CA PHE A 112 7.70 3.71 -9.65
C PHE A 112 8.05 2.61 -10.65
N THR A 113 9.25 2.65 -11.23
CA THR A 113 9.75 1.56 -12.10
C THR A 113 9.82 0.23 -11.35
N ASP A 114 10.16 0.24 -10.05
CA ASP A 114 10.28 -0.97 -9.23
C ASP A 114 8.95 -1.71 -9.12
N TRP A 115 7.82 -1.01 -9.25
CA TRP A 115 6.50 -1.64 -9.27
C TRP A 115 6.28 -2.53 -10.48
N ALA A 116 6.90 -2.22 -11.62
CA ALA A 116 6.77 -2.98 -12.86
C ALA A 116 7.93 -3.96 -13.08
N VAL A 117 9.14 -3.66 -12.59
CA VAL A 117 10.34 -4.46 -12.92
C VAL A 117 10.87 -5.31 -11.77
N THR A 118 10.45 -5.05 -10.53
CA THR A 118 11.00 -5.73 -9.35
C THR A 118 10.02 -6.72 -8.75
N SER A 119 10.46 -7.95 -8.49
CA SER A 119 9.64 -9.01 -7.88
C SER A 119 9.41 -8.79 -6.37
N PRO A 120 8.19 -9.04 -5.85
CA PRO A 120 6.97 -9.32 -6.61
C PRO A 120 6.49 -8.06 -7.35
N GLN A 121 6.13 -8.20 -8.63
CA GLN A 121 5.63 -7.11 -9.45
C GLN A 121 4.26 -6.64 -8.92
N ASN A 122 4.10 -5.33 -8.84
CA ASN A 122 2.87 -4.69 -8.38
C ASN A 122 1.99 -4.21 -9.54
N ALA A 123 2.59 -3.94 -10.70
CA ALA A 123 1.94 -3.42 -11.89
C ALA A 123 2.48 -4.12 -13.15
N GLN A 124 1.64 -4.18 -14.18
CA GLN A 124 2.03 -4.53 -15.53
C GLN A 124 2.24 -3.23 -16.31
N ASP A 125 3.35 -3.12 -17.04
CA ASP A 125 3.54 -2.02 -17.97
C ASP A 125 2.71 -2.28 -19.24
N VAL A 126 1.71 -1.44 -19.48
CA VAL A 126 0.84 -1.49 -20.65
C VAL A 126 1.20 -0.42 -21.69
N THR A 127 2.27 0.35 -21.46
CA THR A 127 2.62 1.50 -22.31
C THR A 127 2.91 1.07 -23.74
N GLN A 128 3.60 -0.07 -23.92
CA GLN A 128 3.89 -0.63 -25.24
C GLN A 128 2.64 -1.10 -25.99
N ASP A 129 1.55 -1.37 -25.28
CA ASP A 129 0.29 -1.81 -25.89
C ASP A 129 -0.51 -0.60 -26.45
N ILE A 130 -0.24 0.61 -25.96
CA ILE A 130 -1.06 1.81 -26.25
C ILE A 130 -0.28 3.03 -26.76
N SER A 131 1.05 3.00 -26.75
CA SER A 131 1.92 4.09 -27.20
C SER A 131 3.08 3.53 -28.05
N PRO A 132 3.31 4.07 -29.26
CA PRO A 132 4.47 3.73 -30.10
C PRO A 132 5.82 4.09 -29.48
#